data_AF-Q0JBT4-F1
#
_entry.id   AF-Q0JBT4-F1
#
_cell.length_a   1.000
_cell.length_b   1.000
_cell.length_c   1.000
_cell.angle_alpha   90.00
_cell.angle_beta   90.00
_cell.angle_gamma   90.00
#
_symmetry.space_group_name_H-M   'P 1'
#
loop_
_entity.id
_entity.type
_entity.pdbx_description
1 polymer ?
#
loop_
_entity_poly.entity_id
_entity_poly.type
_entity_poly.pdbx_seq_one_letter_code
_entity_poly.pdbx_strand_id
1 'polypeptide(L)'
;MLRAAASRCARGAIRRLSSAASPAAVAAGARRQPPLDEGDWSYHREWWGEDEGPGEGAHTVFRRHSEHGNGVVSVSAYPASRPASDEWTVTERWLQERNARIYPNSFGANQFKILGYQWRVMRFNDHTRQSVAKVMACYRSSGDTGMYLMQQPHCLAVPYVKSMVSAGLTALPCCSYDLHQAVSGQNNMKILCIGHGGGSLPLVLASKFRGKYSH
;
A
#
# COMPACT_ATOMS: atom_id res chain seq x y z
N MET A 1 -6.97 28.42 -39.21
CA MET A 1 -6.32 27.09 -39.18
C MET A 1 -5.21 27.20 -38.13
N LEU A 2 -5.11 26.47 -37.01
CA LEU A 2 -5.61 25.16 -36.58
C LEU A 2 -6.36 25.25 -35.23
N ARG A 3 -7.40 24.42 -35.08
CA ARG A 3 -8.09 24.13 -33.81
C ARG A 3 -7.25 23.12 -33.01
N ALA A 4 -6.87 23.46 -31.78
CA ALA A 4 -6.34 22.49 -30.82
C ALA A 4 -7.51 21.83 -30.06
N ALA A 5 -7.66 20.53 -30.24
CA ALA A 5 -8.68 19.71 -29.61
C ALA A 5 -8.40 19.59 -28.10
N ALA A 6 -9.32 20.10 -27.29
CA ALA A 6 -9.37 19.81 -25.86
C ALA A 6 -9.73 18.32 -25.67
N SER A 7 -8.74 17.51 -25.31
CA SER A 7 -8.95 16.14 -24.83
C SER A 7 -9.77 16.18 -23.54
N ARG A 8 -11.06 15.82 -23.64
CA ARG A 8 -11.92 15.56 -22.49
C ARG A 8 -11.58 14.18 -21.94
N CYS A 9 -10.59 14.09 -21.06
CA CYS A 9 -10.48 12.94 -20.18
C CYS A 9 -11.64 13.00 -19.17
N ALA A 10 -12.56 12.03 -19.27
CA ALA A 10 -13.64 11.83 -18.32
C ALA A 10 -13.07 11.74 -16.90
N ARG A 11 -13.52 12.63 -16.00
CA ARG A 11 -13.17 12.63 -14.58
C ARG A 11 -13.86 11.45 -13.89
N GLY A 12 -13.26 10.27 -13.97
CA GLY A 12 -13.53 9.21 -12.99
C GLY A 12 -12.94 9.66 -11.64
N ALA A 13 -13.78 9.88 -10.63
CA ALA A 13 -13.31 10.24 -9.30
C ALA A 13 -12.56 9.04 -8.69
N ILE A 14 -11.23 9.10 -8.64
CA ILE A 14 -10.41 8.14 -7.91
C ILE A 14 -10.67 8.36 -6.42
N ARG A 15 -11.40 7.44 -5.78
CA ARG A 15 -11.66 7.49 -4.34
C ARG A 15 -10.63 6.63 -3.61
N ARG A 16 -9.91 7.24 -2.67
CA ARG A 16 -8.97 6.54 -1.79
C ARG A 16 -9.77 5.89 -0.66
N LEU A 17 -9.80 4.57 -0.62
CA LEU A 17 -10.34 3.84 0.53
C LEU A 17 -9.23 3.71 1.58
N SER A 18 -9.59 3.95 2.84
CA SER A 18 -8.70 3.79 3.99
C SER A 18 -8.16 2.37 4.05
N SER A 19 -6.88 2.27 4.39
CA SER A 19 -6.17 1.00 4.47
C SER A 19 -6.74 0.05 5.52
N ALA A 20 -6.75 -1.24 5.20
CA ALA A 20 -6.90 -2.29 6.20
C ALA A 20 -6.20 -3.56 5.71
N ALA A 21 -5.65 -4.30 6.66
CA ALA A 21 -4.90 -5.52 6.41
C ALA A 21 -5.82 -6.67 5.97
N SER A 22 -5.54 -7.24 4.79
CA SER A 22 -6.07 -8.53 4.35
C SER A 22 -5.53 -9.67 5.22
N PRO A 23 -6.29 -10.78 5.40
CA PRO A 23 -5.78 -11.99 6.07
C PRO A 23 -4.74 -12.69 5.19
N ALA A 24 -3.63 -13.12 5.78
CA ALA A 24 -2.62 -13.96 5.13
C ALA A 24 -3.10 -15.42 5.09
N ALA A 25 -3.07 -16.06 3.92
CA ALA A 25 -3.32 -17.49 3.79
C ALA A 25 -2.09 -18.28 4.28
N VAL A 26 -2.31 -19.29 5.12
CA VAL A 26 -1.25 -20.16 5.64
C VAL A 26 -1.25 -21.44 4.80
N ALA A 27 -0.20 -21.67 4.00
CA ALA A 27 -0.05 -22.89 3.19
C ALA A 27 1.08 -23.78 3.75
N ALA A 28 0.72 -25.02 4.12
CA ALA A 28 1.64 -26.05 4.58
C ALA A 28 2.30 -26.77 3.39
N GLY A 29 3.64 -26.86 3.40
CA GLY A 29 4.40 -27.69 2.44
C GLY A 29 5.85 -27.25 2.29
N ALA A 30 6.77 -28.17 2.57
CA ALA A 30 8.22 -27.98 2.52
C ALA A 30 8.75 -27.85 1.07
N ARG A 31 8.66 -26.65 0.51
CA ARG A 31 9.64 -26.07 -0.42
C ARG A 31 10.19 -24.82 0.27
N ARG A 32 11.39 -24.33 -0.08
CA ARG A 32 11.81 -22.98 0.34
C ARG A 32 10.80 -21.98 -0.23
N GLN A 33 9.73 -21.73 0.52
CA GLN A 33 8.72 -20.75 0.16
C GLN A 33 9.45 -19.40 0.16
N PRO A 34 9.34 -18.61 -0.92
CA PRO A 34 9.82 -17.24 -0.90
C PRO A 34 9.23 -16.54 0.34
N PRO A 35 9.97 -15.61 0.98
CA PRO A 35 9.46 -14.88 2.13
C PRO A 35 8.02 -14.41 1.87
N LEU A 36 7.09 -14.74 2.77
CA LEU A 36 5.71 -14.25 2.68
C LEU A 36 5.65 -12.72 2.79
N ASP A 37 6.68 -12.12 3.39
CA ASP A 37 6.84 -10.68 3.48
C ASP A 37 7.34 -10.12 2.14
N GLU A 38 6.41 -9.56 1.37
CA GLU A 38 6.72 -8.82 0.14
C GLU A 38 7.54 -7.55 0.37
N GLY A 39 7.84 -7.18 1.62
CA GLY A 39 8.82 -6.18 1.99
C GLY A 39 10.22 -6.74 2.23
N ASP A 40 10.49 -8.03 2.01
CA ASP A 40 11.82 -8.63 2.09
C ASP A 40 12.73 -8.22 0.92
N TRP A 41 14.00 -7.91 1.20
CA TRP A 41 14.95 -7.43 0.19
C TRP A 41 15.16 -8.42 -0.96
N SER A 42 14.78 -9.69 -0.83
CA SER A 42 14.69 -10.61 -1.97
C SER A 42 13.82 -10.07 -3.13
N TYR A 43 12.85 -9.21 -2.84
CA TYR A 43 11.95 -8.57 -3.81
C TYR A 43 12.40 -7.17 -4.25
N HIS A 44 13.61 -6.71 -3.86
CA HIS A 44 14.06 -5.34 -4.10
C HIS A 44 13.99 -4.91 -5.58
N ARG A 45 14.24 -5.83 -6.52
CA ARG A 45 14.14 -5.56 -7.97
C ARG A 45 12.71 -5.27 -8.42
N GLU A 46 11.73 -5.96 -7.83
CA GLU A 46 10.31 -5.76 -8.15
C GLU A 46 9.84 -4.37 -7.69
N TRP A 47 10.33 -3.91 -6.55
CA TRP A 47 10.00 -2.59 -6.04
C TRP A 47 10.77 -1.50 -6.75
N TRP A 48 12.10 -1.57 -6.71
CA TRP A 48 12.99 -0.50 -7.13
C TRP A 48 13.25 -0.47 -8.63
N GLY A 49 12.73 -1.45 -9.38
CA GLY A 49 13.05 -1.61 -10.79
C GLY A 49 14.52 -1.93 -11.00
N GLU A 50 15.05 -1.46 -12.13
CA GLU A 50 16.44 -1.63 -12.51
C GLU A 50 17.31 -0.49 -11.94
N ASP A 51 18.63 -0.66 -12.00
CA ASP A 51 19.57 0.36 -11.50
C ASP A 51 19.60 1.61 -12.40
N GLU A 52 19.35 1.43 -13.70
CA GLU A 52 19.29 2.52 -14.71
C GLU A 52 17.95 3.28 -14.72
N GLY A 53 16.97 2.88 -13.91
CA GLY A 53 15.68 3.57 -13.84
C GLY A 53 14.48 2.64 -13.72
N PRO A 54 13.29 3.08 -14.16
CA PRO A 54 12.10 2.26 -14.09
C PRO A 54 12.27 0.96 -14.90
N GLY A 55 12.04 -0.20 -14.26
CA GLY A 55 12.08 -1.50 -14.94
C GLY A 55 10.98 -1.69 -15.98
N GLU A 56 10.95 -2.87 -16.62
CA GLU A 56 9.98 -3.18 -17.66
C GLU A 56 8.51 -3.06 -17.17
N GLY A 57 7.62 -2.54 -18.02
CA GLY A 57 6.21 -2.31 -17.68
C GLY A 57 5.96 -1.09 -16.78
N ALA A 58 7.00 -0.30 -16.50
CA ALA A 58 6.86 0.90 -15.72
C ALA A 58 6.16 2.04 -16.46
N HIS A 59 5.35 2.80 -15.74
CA HIS A 59 4.82 4.06 -16.24
C HIS A 59 4.88 5.15 -15.17
N THR A 60 5.07 6.38 -15.61
CA THR A 60 5.09 7.54 -14.71
C THR A 60 3.66 7.95 -14.40
N VAL A 61 3.29 7.95 -13.11
CA VAL A 61 1.96 8.40 -12.65
C VAL A 61 1.98 9.81 -12.09
N PHE A 62 3.14 10.29 -11.69
CA PHE A 62 3.32 11.67 -11.27
C PHE A 62 4.73 12.13 -11.62
N ARG A 63 4.85 13.37 -12.07
CA ARG A 63 6.14 14.03 -12.29
C ARG A 63 5.97 15.52 -12.11
N ARG A 64 6.80 16.13 -11.28
CA ARG A 64 6.81 17.58 -11.10
C ARG A 64 8.18 18.06 -10.67
N HIS A 65 8.57 19.25 -11.14
CA HIS A 65 9.70 19.96 -10.58
C HIS A 65 9.36 20.50 -9.19
N SER A 66 10.20 20.21 -8.20
CA SER A 66 10.08 20.72 -6.84
C SER A 66 10.77 22.08 -6.74
N GLU A 67 10.05 23.06 -6.19
CA GLU A 67 10.59 24.38 -5.84
C GLU A 67 11.42 24.35 -4.54
N HIS A 68 11.50 23.19 -3.87
CA HIS A 68 12.12 23.04 -2.55
C HIS A 68 13.45 22.25 -2.60
N GLY A 69 14.19 22.32 -3.70
CA GLY A 69 15.53 21.73 -3.82
C GLY A 69 15.60 20.22 -4.10
N ASN A 70 14.47 19.51 -4.12
CA ASN A 70 14.43 18.07 -4.46
C ASN A 70 14.53 17.80 -5.97
N GLY A 71 14.78 18.83 -6.78
CA GLY A 71 14.77 18.78 -8.24
C GLY A 71 13.49 18.15 -8.79
N VAL A 72 13.58 17.14 -9.65
CA VAL A 72 12.39 16.48 -10.20
C VAL A 72 11.88 15.41 -9.25
N VAL A 73 10.65 15.55 -8.78
CA VAL A 73 9.94 14.49 -8.04
C VAL A 73 9.13 13.68 -9.03
N SER A 74 9.41 12.39 -9.14
CA SER A 74 8.67 11.46 -9.99
C SER A 74 8.15 10.27 -9.18
N VAL A 75 6.96 9.79 -9.56
CA VAL A 75 6.40 8.53 -9.06
C VAL A 75 6.16 7.63 -10.26
N SER A 76 6.84 6.49 -10.25
CA SER A 76 6.64 5.41 -11.22
C SER A 76 5.77 4.33 -10.61
N ALA A 77 5.08 3.60 -11.48
CA ALA A 77 4.31 2.43 -11.11
C ALA A 77 4.82 1.18 -11.84
N TYR A 78 4.92 0.07 -11.11
CA TYR A 78 5.33 -1.23 -11.63
C TYR A 78 4.26 -2.27 -11.27
N PRO A 79 4.01 -3.28 -12.09
CA PRO A 79 3.23 -4.43 -11.67
C PRO A 79 3.84 -5.09 -10.42
N ALA A 80 3.00 -5.49 -9.46
CA ALA A 80 3.42 -6.36 -8.37
C ALA A 80 3.04 -7.81 -8.72
N SER A 81 3.98 -8.73 -8.54
CA SER A 81 3.85 -10.16 -8.84
C SER A 81 2.93 -10.88 -7.84
N ARG A 82 2.77 -10.29 -6.65
CA ARG A 82 1.97 -10.84 -5.55
C ARG A 82 0.86 -9.89 -5.11
N PRO A 83 -0.20 -10.41 -4.46
CA PRO A 83 -0.60 -11.82 -4.49
C PRO A 83 -0.90 -12.28 -5.91
N ALA A 84 -0.79 -13.59 -6.16
CA ALA A 84 -1.09 -14.17 -7.46
C ALA A 84 -2.60 -14.07 -7.77
N SER A 85 -2.99 -14.09 -9.05
CA SER A 85 -4.36 -13.81 -9.46
C SER A 85 -5.40 -14.80 -8.93
N ASP A 86 -5.01 -16.04 -8.68
CA ASP A 86 -5.81 -17.08 -8.03
C ASP A 86 -6.11 -16.76 -6.56
N GLU A 87 -5.21 -16.05 -5.87
CA GLU A 87 -5.37 -15.62 -4.48
C GLU A 87 -6.27 -14.37 -4.34
N TRP A 88 -6.59 -13.67 -5.44
CA TRP A 88 -7.36 -12.43 -5.41
C TRP A 88 -8.78 -12.65 -4.91
N THR A 89 -9.37 -13.81 -5.18
CA THR A 89 -10.75 -14.16 -4.79
C THR A 89 -10.98 -14.06 -3.28
N VAL A 90 -9.98 -14.44 -2.47
CA VAL A 90 -10.02 -14.32 -1.01
C VAL A 90 -10.07 -12.86 -0.59
N THR A 91 -9.25 -12.02 -1.24
CA THR A 91 -9.19 -10.59 -0.94
C THR A 91 -10.44 -9.85 -1.41
N GLU A 92 -10.99 -10.20 -2.57
CA GLU A 92 -12.26 -9.68 -3.09
C GLU A 92 -13.43 -9.94 -2.13
N ARG A 93 -13.52 -11.18 -1.61
CA ARG A 93 -14.54 -11.55 -0.62
C ARG A 93 -14.39 -10.74 0.66
N TRP A 94 -13.17 -10.62 1.17
CA TRP A 94 -12.89 -9.82 2.36
C TRP A 94 -13.25 -8.34 2.17
N LEU A 95 -12.98 -7.76 1.00
CA LEU A 95 -13.37 -6.39 0.66
C LEU A 95 -14.90 -6.22 0.67
N GLN A 96 -15.62 -7.18 0.09
CA GLN A 96 -17.09 -7.17 0.09
C GLN A 96 -17.66 -7.22 1.51
N GLU A 97 -17.19 -8.16 2.33
CA GLU A 97 -17.62 -8.30 3.73
C GLU A 97 -17.34 -7.03 4.54
N ARG A 98 -16.14 -6.45 4.37
CA ARG A 98 -15.78 -5.20 5.05
C ARG A 98 -16.65 -4.04 4.61
N ASN A 99 -16.89 -3.91 3.30
CA ASN A 99 -17.72 -2.83 2.77
C ASN A 99 -19.16 -2.94 3.27
N ALA A 100 -19.73 -4.14 3.33
CA ALA A 100 -21.07 -4.39 3.87
C ALA A 100 -21.18 -4.01 5.36
N ARG A 101 -20.13 -4.21 6.16
CA ARG A 101 -20.10 -3.78 7.57
C ARG A 101 -20.08 -2.26 7.72
N ILE A 102 -19.37 -1.54 6.84
CA ILE A 102 -19.25 -0.08 6.91
C ILE A 102 -20.50 0.60 6.33
N TYR A 103 -21.08 0.02 5.28
CA TYR A 103 -22.24 0.54 4.56
C TYR A 103 -23.36 -0.50 4.49
N PRO A 104 -24.03 -0.81 5.60
CA PRO A 104 -25.06 -1.86 5.67
C PRO A 104 -26.26 -1.61 4.74
N ASN A 105 -26.55 -0.34 4.44
CA ASN A 105 -27.68 0.05 3.58
C ASN A 105 -27.28 0.22 2.10
N SER A 106 -26.08 -0.17 1.69
CA SER A 106 -25.72 -0.13 0.27
C SER A 106 -26.45 -1.27 -0.46
N PHE A 107 -27.58 -0.93 -1.10
CA PHE A 107 -28.36 -1.87 -1.92
C PHE A 107 -27.53 -2.37 -3.12
N GLY A 108 -27.47 -3.69 -3.29
CA GLY A 108 -26.94 -4.36 -4.48
C GLY A 108 -25.77 -5.31 -4.21
N ALA A 109 -25.75 -6.41 -4.98
CA ALA A 109 -24.69 -7.42 -5.06
C ALA A 109 -23.39 -6.84 -5.65
N ASN A 110 -22.88 -5.77 -5.04
CA ASN A 110 -21.71 -5.04 -5.45
C ASN A 110 -20.47 -5.90 -5.23
N GLN A 111 -20.08 -6.64 -6.26
CA GLN A 111 -18.84 -7.39 -6.21
C GLN A 111 -17.67 -6.43 -6.37
N PHE A 112 -16.75 -6.45 -5.40
CA PHE A 112 -15.41 -5.90 -5.62
C PHE A 112 -14.62 -6.85 -6.51
N LYS A 113 -14.00 -6.29 -7.54
CA LYS A 113 -13.11 -7.01 -8.44
C LYS A 113 -11.75 -6.34 -8.48
N ILE A 114 -10.70 -7.12 -8.28
CA ILE A 114 -9.31 -6.64 -8.30
C ILE A 114 -8.85 -6.53 -9.75
N LEU A 115 -8.25 -5.39 -10.10
CA LEU A 115 -7.61 -5.16 -11.39
C LEU A 115 -6.14 -5.55 -11.37
N GLY A 116 -5.51 -5.42 -10.22
CA GLY A 116 -4.13 -5.81 -10.01
C GLY A 116 -3.48 -5.07 -8.84
N TYR A 117 -2.21 -5.41 -8.63
CA TYR A 117 -1.37 -4.80 -7.63
C TYR A 117 -0.20 -4.11 -8.31
N GLN A 118 0.20 -2.98 -7.77
CA GLN A 118 1.30 -2.19 -8.30
C GLN A 118 2.19 -1.66 -7.17
N TRP A 119 3.48 -1.66 -7.42
CA TRP A 119 4.43 -0.86 -6.66
C TRP A 119 4.35 0.60 -7.12
N ARG A 120 4.40 1.53 -6.18
CA ARG A 120 4.51 2.97 -6.40
C ARG A 120 5.85 3.40 -5.84
N VAL A 121 6.72 3.92 -6.68
CA VAL A 121 8.07 4.31 -6.29
C VAL A 121 8.31 5.76 -6.56
N MET A 122 8.62 6.48 -5.50
CA MET A 122 8.99 7.88 -5.54
C MET A 122 10.51 7.99 -5.71
N ARG A 123 10.92 8.79 -6.69
CA ARG A 123 12.32 9.16 -6.91
C ARG A 123 12.49 10.67 -6.98
N PHE A 124 13.67 11.12 -6.58
CA PHE A 124 14.15 12.47 -6.88
C PHE A 124 15.16 12.39 -8.00
N ASN A 125 15.09 13.36 -8.93
CA ASN A 125 15.93 13.46 -10.11
C ASN A 125 16.01 12.16 -10.90
N ASP A 126 14.92 11.39 -10.90
CA ASP A 126 14.76 10.08 -11.54
C ASP A 126 15.66 8.94 -11.05
N HIS A 127 16.67 9.22 -10.22
CA HIS A 127 17.63 8.21 -9.76
C HIS A 127 17.54 7.95 -8.26
N THR A 128 17.36 9.00 -7.45
CA THR A 128 17.41 8.85 -6.00
C THR A 128 16.14 8.19 -5.47
N ARG A 129 16.25 6.92 -5.08
CA ARG A 129 15.19 6.11 -4.46
C ARG A 129 14.76 6.72 -3.12
N GLN A 130 13.51 7.19 -3.02
CA GLN A 130 13.00 7.86 -1.81
C GLN A 130 12.00 7.00 -1.03
N SER A 131 11.02 6.42 -1.72
CA SER A 131 9.98 5.65 -1.04
C SER A 131 9.31 4.66 -1.98
N VAL A 132 8.80 3.57 -1.41
CA VAL A 132 8.05 2.51 -2.08
C VAL A 132 6.77 2.26 -1.29
N ALA A 133 5.66 2.12 -2.01
CA ALA A 133 4.39 1.65 -1.46
C ALA A 133 3.73 0.66 -2.42
N LYS A 134 3.12 -0.40 -1.87
CA LYS A 134 2.28 -1.30 -2.64
C LYS A 134 0.84 -0.81 -2.66
N VAL A 135 0.20 -0.83 -3.82
CA VAL A 135 -1.19 -0.39 -4.02
C VAL A 135 -1.96 -1.46 -4.77
N MET A 136 -3.16 -1.78 -4.27
CA MET A 136 -4.16 -2.57 -4.98
C MET A 136 -5.11 -1.63 -5.71
N ALA A 137 -5.44 -1.96 -6.96
CA ALA A 137 -6.52 -1.33 -7.70
C ALA A 137 -7.71 -2.30 -7.77
N CYS A 138 -8.91 -1.80 -7.47
CA CYS A 138 -10.14 -2.57 -7.61
C CYS A 138 -11.30 -1.68 -8.09
N TYR A 139 -12.35 -2.29 -8.60
CA TYR A 139 -13.59 -1.61 -8.98
C TYR A 139 -14.80 -2.35 -8.41
N ARG A 140 -15.96 -1.69 -8.47
CA ARG A 140 -17.23 -2.25 -8.04
C ARG A 140 -18.05 -2.61 -9.28
N SER A 141 -18.52 -3.87 -9.37
CA SER A 141 -19.21 -4.36 -10.56
C SER A 141 -20.56 -3.69 -10.84
N SER A 142 -21.20 -3.08 -9.83
CA SER A 142 -22.47 -2.36 -10.01
C SER A 142 -22.47 -0.98 -9.34
N GLY A 143 -23.18 -0.04 -9.97
CA GLY A 143 -23.56 1.26 -9.40
C GLY A 143 -22.61 2.44 -9.64
N ASP A 144 -21.29 2.25 -9.72
CA ASP A 144 -20.33 3.34 -9.99
C ASP A 144 -19.11 2.81 -10.75
N THR A 145 -18.76 3.40 -11.90
CA THR A 145 -17.54 3.12 -12.68
C THR A 145 -16.28 3.70 -12.02
N GLY A 146 -16.24 3.72 -10.68
CA GLY A 146 -15.14 4.21 -9.88
C GLY A 146 -14.04 3.16 -9.73
N MET A 147 -12.80 3.56 -10.02
CA MET A 147 -11.62 2.81 -9.62
C MET A 147 -11.19 3.23 -8.22
N TYR A 148 -10.95 2.25 -7.36
CA TYR A 148 -10.47 2.42 -6.00
C TYR A 148 -9.02 2.01 -5.91
N LEU A 149 -8.23 2.82 -5.20
CA LEU A 149 -6.82 2.54 -4.91
C LEU A 149 -6.63 2.36 -3.41
N MET A 150 -6.06 1.23 -3.02
CA MET A 150 -5.83 0.84 -1.62
C MET A 150 -4.35 0.54 -1.38
N GLN A 151 -3.71 1.36 -0.57
CA GLN A 151 -2.32 1.11 -0.14
C GLN A 151 -2.27 -0.09 0.81
N GLN A 152 -1.35 -1.02 0.55
CA GLN A 152 -1.23 -2.25 1.33
C GLN A 152 -0.32 -2.03 2.55
N PRO A 153 -0.74 -2.44 3.75
CA PRO A 153 0.01 -2.16 4.99
C PRO A 153 1.12 -3.17 5.30
N HIS A 154 1.31 -4.18 4.46
CA HIS A 154 2.15 -5.34 4.81
C HIS A 154 3.57 -5.25 4.26
N CYS A 155 3.96 -4.11 3.67
CA CYS A 155 5.25 -3.98 3.02
C CYS A 155 6.03 -2.76 3.53
N LEU A 156 7.17 -3.04 4.19
CA LEU A 156 8.21 -2.06 4.54
C LEU A 156 9.47 -2.31 3.70
N ALA A 157 9.45 -1.82 2.46
CA ALA A 157 10.50 -2.06 1.46
C ALA A 157 11.87 -1.38 1.75
N VAL A 158 11.96 -0.53 2.77
CA VAL A 158 13.18 0.22 3.08
C VAL A 158 13.87 -0.38 4.31
N PRO A 159 15.07 -0.98 4.20
CA PRO A 159 15.70 -1.77 5.26
C PRO A 159 15.88 -1.01 6.57
N TYR A 160 16.36 0.23 6.53
CA TYR A 160 16.58 1.02 7.76
C TYR A 160 15.28 1.23 8.54
N VAL A 161 14.12 1.26 7.87
CA VAL A 161 12.80 1.45 8.50
C VAL A 161 12.39 0.20 9.26
N LYS A 162 12.65 -0.98 8.68
CA LYS A 162 12.45 -2.25 9.39
C LYS A 162 13.30 -2.30 10.66
N SER A 163 14.58 -1.94 10.56
CA SER A 163 15.47 -1.87 11.72
C SER A 163 14.99 -0.85 12.75
N MET A 164 14.59 0.34 12.32
CA MET A 164 14.06 1.39 13.19
C MET A 164 12.79 0.94 13.93
N VAL A 165 11.83 0.34 13.23
CA VAL A 165 10.60 -0.19 13.85
C VAL A 165 10.92 -1.33 14.81
N SER A 166 11.79 -2.26 14.41
CA SER A 166 12.19 -3.40 15.24
C SER A 166 12.89 -2.94 16.53
N ALA A 167 13.91 -2.09 16.42
CA ALA A 167 14.65 -1.57 17.57
C ALA A 167 13.76 -0.69 18.47
N GLY A 168 12.96 0.20 17.86
CA GLY A 168 12.07 1.08 18.60
C GLY A 168 11.01 0.32 19.39
N LEU A 169 10.35 -0.67 18.79
CA LEU A 169 9.34 -1.48 19.48
C LEU A 169 9.95 -2.39 20.54
N THR A 170 11.13 -2.97 20.29
CA THR A 170 11.82 -3.85 21.25
C THR A 170 12.34 -3.09 22.48
N ALA A 171 12.60 -1.80 22.36
CA ALA A 171 13.04 -0.96 23.48
C ALA A 171 11.90 -0.53 24.41
N LEU A 172 10.63 -0.55 23.97
CA LEU A 172 9.49 -0.08 24.77
C LEU A 172 9.29 -0.82 26.12
N PRO A 173 9.47 -2.15 26.21
CA PRO A 173 9.40 -2.86 27.49
C PRO A 173 10.40 -2.36 28.54
N CYS A 174 11.54 -1.76 28.14
CA CYS A 174 12.52 -1.17 29.05
C CYS A 174 11.96 0.02 29.84
N CYS A 175 10.88 0.64 29.35
CA CYS A 175 10.16 1.73 30.01
C CYS A 175 8.83 1.26 30.64
N SER A 176 8.70 -0.05 30.92
CA SER A 176 7.49 -0.68 31.46
C SER A 176 6.24 -0.48 30.59
N TYR A 177 6.41 -0.20 29.29
CA TYR A 177 5.29 -0.08 28.36
C TYR A 177 4.78 -1.46 27.94
N ASP A 178 3.48 -1.70 28.16
CA ASP A 178 2.84 -2.95 27.74
C ASP A 178 2.53 -2.93 26.23
N LEU A 179 3.50 -3.41 25.46
CA LEU A 179 3.38 -3.54 24.02
C LEU A 179 2.29 -4.54 23.63
N HIS A 180 2.08 -5.60 24.43
CA HIS A 180 1.07 -6.62 24.13
C HIS A 180 -0.35 -6.02 24.19
N GLN A 181 -0.65 -5.20 25.20
CA GLN A 181 -1.92 -4.47 25.27
C GLN A 181 -2.11 -3.48 24.11
N ALA A 182 -1.03 -2.87 23.61
CA ALA A 182 -1.12 -1.98 22.45
C ALA A 182 -1.46 -2.75 21.16
N VAL A 183 -0.83 -3.91 20.95
CA VAL A 183 -1.08 -4.77 19.78
C VAL A 183 -2.46 -5.42 19.84
N SER A 184 -2.91 -5.85 21.02
CA SER A 184 -4.25 -6.43 21.21
C SER A 184 -5.38 -5.41 21.09
N GLY A 185 -5.05 -4.12 21.00
CA GLY A 185 -6.01 -3.01 20.96
C GLY A 185 -6.62 -2.70 22.33
N GLN A 186 -6.12 -3.28 23.41
CA GLN A 186 -6.54 -2.98 24.78
C GLN A 186 -6.01 -1.62 25.27
N ASN A 187 -4.94 -1.11 24.68
CA ASN A 187 -4.44 0.25 24.91
C ASN A 187 -4.23 0.98 23.57
N ASN A 188 -4.39 2.30 23.59
CA ASN A 188 -4.19 3.12 22.40
C ASN A 188 -2.76 3.67 22.37
N MET A 189 -1.93 3.15 21.47
CA MET A 189 -0.57 3.64 21.25
C MET A 189 -0.60 4.85 20.32
N LYS A 190 -0.05 5.98 20.77
CA LYS A 190 0.12 7.18 19.95
C LYS A 190 1.49 7.15 19.29
N ILE A 191 1.52 7.18 17.96
CA ILE A 191 2.77 7.14 17.19
C ILE A 191 2.85 8.36 16.29
N LEU A 192 3.94 9.12 16.41
CA LEU A 192 4.26 10.25 15.56
C LEU A 192 5.34 9.83 14.55
N CYS A 193 4.99 9.83 13.27
CA CYS A 193 5.93 9.56 12.19
C CYS A 193 6.39 10.88 11.56
N ILE A 194 7.62 11.31 11.83
CA ILE A 194 8.22 12.49 11.20
C ILE A 194 9.12 12.03 10.04
N GLY A 195 8.78 12.42 8.80
CA GLY A 195 9.71 12.38 7.67
C GLY A 195 10.14 11.01 7.12
N HIS A 196 9.22 10.21 6.54
CA HIS A 196 9.58 8.95 5.85
C HIS A 196 9.04 8.82 4.40
N GLY A 197 8.46 9.88 3.84
CA GLY A 197 7.97 9.86 2.45
C GLY A 197 6.62 9.16 2.28
N GLY A 198 6.51 8.18 1.36
CA GLY A 198 5.29 7.60 0.77
C GLY A 198 4.28 6.88 1.69
N GLY A 199 4.33 7.13 3.00
CA GLY A 199 3.31 6.74 3.96
C GLY A 199 3.28 5.26 4.33
N SER A 200 4.23 4.44 3.87
CA SER A 200 4.30 3.01 4.19
C SER A 200 4.51 2.75 5.70
N LEU A 201 5.40 3.50 6.35
CA LEU A 201 5.64 3.40 7.79
C LEU A 201 4.40 3.66 8.66
N PRO A 202 3.74 4.84 8.61
CA PRO A 202 2.55 5.08 9.43
C PRO A 202 1.44 4.09 9.12
N LEU A 203 1.36 3.64 7.86
CA LEU A 203 0.38 2.64 7.45
C LEU A 203 0.64 1.26 8.09
N VAL A 204 1.88 0.78 8.07
CA VAL A 204 2.25 -0.50 8.69
C VAL A 204 1.98 -0.45 10.19
N LEU A 205 2.38 0.64 10.85
CA LEU A 205 2.13 0.84 12.28
C LEU A 205 0.63 0.85 12.60
N ALA A 206 -0.18 1.61 11.85
CA ALA A 206 -1.64 1.63 12.03
C ALA A 206 -2.30 0.26 11.82
N SER A 207 -1.70 -0.61 11.00
CA SER A 207 -2.22 -1.96 10.77
C SER A 207 -2.00 -2.91 11.95
N LYS A 208 -0.93 -2.67 12.72
CA LYS A 208 -0.51 -3.46 13.89
C LYS A 208 -1.08 -2.92 15.20
N PHE A 209 -1.22 -1.60 15.32
CA PHE A 209 -1.69 -0.90 16.52
C PHE A 209 -3.03 -0.23 16.22
N ARG A 210 -4.12 -1.00 16.27
CA ARG A 210 -5.46 -0.55 15.83
C ARG A 210 -6.23 0.26 16.88
N GLY A 211 -5.70 0.35 18.11
CA GLY A 211 -6.36 0.97 19.25
C GLY A 211 -7.65 0.25 19.67
N LYS A 212 -8.31 0.74 20.73
CA LYS A 212 -9.65 0.27 21.10
C LYS A 212 -10.65 0.71 20.04
N TYR A 213 -11.29 -0.24 19.34
CA TYR A 213 -12.49 0.05 18.56
C TYR A 213 -13.60 0.50 19.52
N SER A 214 -13.91 1.79 19.53
CA SER A 214 -15.16 2.28 20.12
C SER A 214 -16.18 2.29 18.99
N HIS A 215 -17.21 1.45 19.12
CA HIS A 215 -18.37 1.43 18.21
C HIS A 215 -19.23 2.68 18.41
#